data_AF-A0A952DY05-F1
#
_entry.id   AF-A0A952DY05-F1
#
_cell.length_a   1.000
_cell.length_b   1.000
_cell.length_c   1.000
_cell.angle_alpha   90.00
_cell.angle_beta   90.00
_cell.angle_gamma   90.00
#
_symmetry.space_group_name_H-M   'P 1'
#
loop_
_entity.id
_entity.type
_entity.pdbx_description
1 polymer ?
#
loop_
_entity_poly.entity_id
_entity_poly.type
_entity_poly.pdbx_seq_one_letter_code
_entity_poly.pdbx_strand_id
1 'polypeptide(L)'
;MRTTVIPAQVTTVEDTIAGSLTLTQIILLILPVLLSTATYALLPQSMTLTTYKTTLIVILFVSFMVLALRIKGRLVVSWITLLSSYVFRPHTFVFDKSTSFCREVYVPVADKISTKTKAIQKTVSKNILAPKSATIDYETLMRNTDLNIRFTSKGLLVIKNYDESY
;
A
#
# COMPACT_ATOMS: atom_id res chain seq x y z
N MET A 1 -37.03 -26.66 -49.75
CA MET A 1 -35.93 -25.70 -49.47
C MET A 1 -34.63 -26.48 -49.42
N ARG A 2 -33.65 -26.16 -50.29
CA ARG A 2 -32.32 -26.80 -50.24
C ARG A 2 -31.48 -26.07 -49.19
N THR A 3 -31.22 -26.71 -48.06
CA THR A 3 -30.29 -26.21 -47.05
C THR A 3 -28.88 -26.59 -47.48
N THR A 4 -28.14 -25.63 -48.03
CA THR A 4 -26.71 -25.81 -48.29
C THR A 4 -25.99 -25.80 -46.94
N VAL A 5 -25.46 -26.95 -46.54
CA VAL A 5 -24.60 -27.06 -45.36
C VAL A 5 -23.25 -26.50 -45.74
N ILE A 6 -22.89 -25.36 -45.17
CA ILE A 6 -21.58 -24.75 -45.38
C ILE A 6 -20.59 -25.60 -44.58
N PRO A 7 -19.52 -26.14 -45.19
CA PRO A 7 -18.54 -26.91 -44.44
C PRO A 7 -17.94 -26.04 -43.35
N ALA A 8 -17.77 -26.61 -42.15
CA ALA A 8 -17.12 -25.92 -41.04
C ALA A 8 -15.75 -25.41 -41.48
N GLN A 9 -15.43 -24.16 -41.13
CA GLN A 9 -14.12 -23.59 -41.41
C GLN A 9 -13.06 -24.45 -40.74
N VAL A 10 -12.20 -25.08 -41.56
CA VAL A 10 -11.02 -25.81 -41.08
C VAL A 10 -10.04 -24.74 -40.59
N THR A 11 -10.14 -24.40 -39.32
CA THR A 11 -9.09 -23.63 -38.65
C THR A 11 -7.89 -24.56 -38.50
N THR A 12 -6.70 -24.03 -38.73
CA THR A 12 -5.50 -24.83 -38.54
C THR A 12 -5.31 -25.10 -37.03
N VAL A 13 -4.56 -26.13 -36.69
CA VAL A 13 -4.22 -26.42 -35.29
C VAL A 13 -3.53 -25.22 -34.62
N GLU A 14 -2.82 -24.41 -35.40
CA GLU A 14 -2.12 -23.20 -34.96
C GLU A 14 -3.10 -22.10 -34.50
N ASP A 15 -4.16 -21.86 -35.28
CA ASP A 15 -5.22 -20.90 -34.92
C ASP A 15 -5.94 -21.31 -33.63
N THR A 16 -6.11 -22.62 -33.43
CA THR A 16 -6.74 -23.17 -32.21
C THR A 16 -5.85 -22.95 -30.98
N ILE A 17 -4.53 -23.10 -31.13
CA ILE A 17 -3.57 -22.86 -30.05
C ILE A 17 -3.49 -21.37 -29.73
N ALA A 18 -3.42 -20.50 -30.74
CA ALA A 18 -3.42 -19.05 -30.57
C ALA A 18 -4.71 -18.55 -29.89
N GLY A 19 -5.86 -19.12 -30.25
CA GLY A 19 -7.16 -18.83 -29.63
C GLY A 19 -7.34 -19.35 -28.20
N SER A 20 -6.46 -20.25 -27.73
CA SER A 20 -6.55 -20.81 -26.37
C SER A 20 -5.97 -19.89 -25.28
N LEU A 21 -5.19 -18.87 -25.68
CA LEU A 21 -4.59 -17.89 -24.79
C LEU A 21 -5.65 -16.86 -24.35
N THR A 22 -5.85 -16.75 -23.03
CA THR A 22 -6.76 -15.74 -22.48
C THR A 22 -6.11 -14.35 -22.55
N LEU A 23 -6.90 -13.30 -22.78
CA LEU A 23 -6.42 -11.91 -22.80
C LEU A 23 -5.55 -11.57 -21.58
N THR A 24 -5.97 -12.00 -20.39
CA THR A 24 -5.22 -11.80 -19.14
C THR A 24 -3.83 -12.45 -19.19
N GLN A 25 -3.69 -13.62 -19.83
CA GLN A 25 -2.42 -14.32 -19.99
C GLN A 25 -1.48 -13.57 -20.94
N ILE A 26 -2.02 -13.02 -22.03
CA ILE A 26 -1.27 -12.19 -22.97
C ILE A 26 -0.76 -10.93 -22.28
N ILE A 27 -1.62 -10.22 -21.53
CA ILE A 27 -1.24 -9.04 -20.75
C ILE A 27 -0.15 -9.39 -19.74
N LEU A 28 -0.28 -10.54 -19.07
CA LEU A 28 0.70 -11.01 -18.09
C LEU A 28 2.08 -11.26 -18.70
N LEU A 29 2.13 -11.75 -19.94
CA LEU A 29 3.38 -12.01 -20.66
C LEU A 29 4.04 -10.74 -21.19
N ILE A 30 3.24 -9.71 -21.48
CA ILE A 30 3.75 -8.40 -21.92
C ILE A 30 4.33 -7.59 -20.75
N LEU A 31 3.70 -7.69 -19.57
CA LEU A 31 4.09 -6.93 -18.38
C LEU A 31 5.59 -7.02 -17.98
N PRO A 32 6.23 -8.21 -17.93
CA PRO A 32 7.64 -8.30 -17.55
C PRO A 32 8.55 -7.61 -18.56
N VAL A 33 8.18 -7.54 -19.85
CA VAL A 33 8.96 -6.82 -20.86
C VAL A 33 8.94 -5.31 -20.57
N LEU A 34 7.74 -4.75 -20.29
CA LEU A 34 7.58 -3.34 -19.93
C LEU A 34 8.28 -2.99 -18.61
N LEU A 35 8.19 -3.87 -17.61
CA LEU A 35 8.88 -3.67 -16.35
C LEU A 35 10.40 -3.81 -16.49
N SER A 36 10.88 -4.68 -17.38
CA SER A 36 12.32 -4.82 -17.65
C SER A 36 12.90 -3.58 -18.32
N THR A 37 12.17 -2.98 -19.28
CA THR A 37 12.59 -1.72 -19.91
C THR A 37 12.54 -0.56 -18.91
N ALA A 38 11.51 -0.50 -18.06
CA ALA A 38 11.44 0.47 -16.97
C ALA A 38 12.60 0.29 -15.97
N THR A 39 12.92 -0.95 -15.61
CA THR A 39 14.04 -1.29 -14.72
C THR A 39 15.38 -0.87 -15.32
N TYR A 40 15.59 -1.12 -16.62
CA TYR A 40 16.79 -0.71 -17.34
C TYR A 40 16.97 0.81 -17.37
N ALA A 41 15.89 1.56 -17.57
CA ALA A 41 15.90 3.01 -17.69
C ALA A 41 15.98 3.76 -16.34
N LEU A 42 15.24 3.29 -15.32
CA LEU A 42 15.06 4.02 -14.05
C LEU A 42 16.13 3.70 -13.00
N LEU A 43 16.68 2.49 -12.98
CA LEU A 43 17.68 2.13 -11.97
C LEU A 43 19.01 2.85 -12.21
N PRO A 44 19.76 3.20 -11.14
CA PRO A 44 21.05 3.87 -11.23
C PRO A 44 22.03 3.09 -12.13
N GLN A 45 22.94 3.80 -12.80
CA GLN A 45 23.71 3.31 -13.95
C GLN A 45 22.81 3.06 -15.19
N SER A 46 22.11 4.12 -15.60
CA SER A 46 21.21 4.09 -16.76
C SER A 46 21.95 3.65 -18.02
N MET A 47 21.27 2.90 -18.87
CA MET A 47 21.79 2.42 -20.16
C MET A 47 23.02 1.50 -20.11
N THR A 48 23.20 0.77 -19.01
CA THR A 48 24.21 -0.28 -18.92
C THR A 48 23.60 -1.55 -18.31
N LEU A 49 23.99 -2.70 -18.87
CA LEU A 49 23.58 -4.01 -18.35
C LEU A 49 24.57 -4.46 -17.27
N THR A 50 24.24 -4.15 -16.02
CA THR A 50 24.97 -4.66 -14.86
C THR A 50 24.39 -5.97 -14.38
N THR A 51 25.23 -6.82 -13.78
CA THR A 51 24.84 -8.16 -13.29
C THR A 51 23.64 -8.11 -12.35
N TYR A 52 23.57 -7.12 -11.46
CA TYR A 52 22.45 -6.96 -10.52
C TYR A 52 21.12 -6.69 -11.25
N LYS A 53 21.11 -5.78 -12.25
CA LYS A 53 19.91 -5.45 -13.04
C LYS A 53 19.45 -6.64 -13.86
N THR A 54 20.38 -7.31 -14.53
CA THR A 54 20.08 -8.49 -15.35
C THR A 54 19.51 -9.61 -14.49
N THR A 55 20.06 -9.85 -13.29
CA THR A 55 19.53 -10.85 -12.36
C THR A 55 18.10 -10.52 -11.94
N LEU A 56 17.82 -9.24 -11.63
CA LEU A 56 16.48 -8.78 -11.27
C LEU A 56 15.48 -8.99 -12.42
N ILE A 57 15.89 -8.64 -13.65
CA ILE A 57 15.07 -8.83 -14.86
C ILE A 57 14.75 -10.31 -15.10
N VAL A 58 15.72 -11.21 -14.92
CA VAL A 58 15.52 -12.65 -15.09
C VAL A 58 14.54 -13.19 -14.04
N ILE A 59 14.71 -12.83 -12.77
CA ILE A 59 13.80 -13.24 -11.70
C ILE A 59 12.38 -12.74 -11.97
N LEU A 60 12.25 -11.48 -12.39
CA LEU A 60 10.97 -10.89 -12.76
C LEU A 60 10.32 -11.68 -13.91
N PHE A 61 11.06 -11.93 -14.97
CA PHE A 61 10.56 -12.68 -16.13
C PHE A 61 10.07 -14.08 -15.75
N VAL A 62 10.86 -14.83 -14.98
CA VAL A 62 10.49 -16.16 -14.49
C VAL A 62 9.24 -16.10 -13.61
N SER A 63 9.15 -15.12 -12.71
CA SER A 63 7.97 -14.97 -11.84
C SER A 63 6.68 -14.76 -12.63
N PHE A 64 6.69 -13.90 -13.65
CA PHE A 64 5.56 -13.66 -14.53
C PHE A 64 5.22 -14.86 -15.41
N MET A 65 6.23 -15.60 -15.85
CA MET A 65 6.03 -16.82 -16.64
C MET A 65 5.32 -17.90 -15.82
N VAL A 66 5.72 -18.11 -14.56
CA VAL A 66 5.03 -19.03 -13.64
C VAL A 66 3.59 -18.58 -13.38
N LEU A 67 3.39 -17.28 -13.18
CA LEU A 67 2.08 -16.70 -12.92
C LEU A 67 1.13 -16.86 -14.14
N ALA A 68 1.66 -16.82 -15.36
CA ALA A 68 0.92 -17.02 -16.60
C ALA A 68 0.50 -18.48 -16.86
N LEU A 69 1.06 -19.44 -16.10
CA LEU A 69 0.70 -20.85 -16.26
C LEU A 69 -0.77 -21.08 -15.93
N ARG A 70 -1.41 -21.90 -16.77
CA ARG A 70 -2.79 -22.33 -16.61
C ARG A 70 -2.81 -23.75 -16.06
N ILE A 71 -3.28 -23.92 -14.83
CA ILE A 71 -3.44 -25.22 -14.18
C ILE A 71 -4.94 -25.54 -14.13
N LYS A 72 -5.35 -26.69 -14.66
CA LYS A 72 -6.76 -27.16 -14.68
C LYS A 72 -7.75 -26.09 -15.17
N GLY A 73 -7.38 -25.34 -16.20
CA GLY A 73 -8.26 -24.34 -16.79
C GLY A 73 -8.30 -22.97 -16.10
N ARG A 74 -7.62 -22.78 -14.95
CA ARG A 74 -7.51 -21.50 -14.24
C ARG A 74 -6.07 -20.98 -14.23
N LEU A 75 -5.91 -19.66 -14.29
CA LEU A 75 -4.61 -18.99 -14.17
C LEU A 75 -4.10 -19.06 -12.73
N VAL A 76 -2.80 -19.26 -12.55
CA VAL A 76 -2.15 -19.24 -11.22
C VAL A 76 -2.35 -17.89 -10.54
N VAL A 77 -2.32 -16.78 -11.29
CA VAL A 77 -2.66 -15.43 -10.78
C VAL A 77 -3.97 -15.42 -10.03
N SER A 78 -5.03 -16.01 -10.61
CA SER A 78 -6.36 -15.98 -9.99
C SER A 78 -6.40 -16.70 -8.64
N TRP A 79 -5.62 -17.78 -8.49
CA TRP A 79 -5.46 -18.47 -7.21
C TRP A 79 -4.71 -17.62 -6.19
N ILE A 80 -3.61 -16.97 -6.61
CA ILE A 80 -2.86 -16.03 -5.77
C ILE A 80 -3.75 -14.87 -5.34
N THR A 81 -4.55 -14.29 -6.25
CA THR A 81 -5.43 -13.17 -5.94
C THR A 81 -6.50 -13.58 -4.94
N LEU A 82 -7.10 -14.77 -5.09
CA LEU A 82 -8.08 -15.29 -4.14
C LEU A 82 -7.47 -15.46 -2.75
N LEU A 83 -6.29 -16.08 -2.69
CA LEU A 83 -5.56 -16.30 -1.42
C LEU A 83 -5.15 -14.96 -0.78
N SER A 84 -4.65 -14.03 -1.57
CA SER A 84 -4.24 -12.70 -1.14
C SER A 84 -5.43 -11.92 -0.57
N SER A 85 -6.56 -11.90 -1.26
CA SER A 85 -7.79 -11.25 -0.79
C SER A 85 -8.31 -11.89 0.49
N TYR A 86 -8.13 -13.20 0.66
CA TYR A 86 -8.48 -13.89 1.90
C TYR A 86 -7.59 -13.46 3.06
N VAL A 87 -6.27 -13.36 2.86
CA VAL A 87 -5.31 -12.91 3.90
C VAL A 87 -5.51 -11.45 4.27
N PHE A 88 -5.78 -10.58 3.30
CA PHE A 88 -6.04 -9.16 3.56
C PHE A 88 -7.39 -8.87 4.21
N ARG A 89 -8.28 -9.86 4.28
CA ARG A 89 -9.57 -9.69 4.93
C ARG A 89 -9.35 -9.41 6.42
N PRO A 90 -9.72 -8.23 6.94
CA PRO A 90 -9.58 -7.95 8.36
C PRO A 90 -10.53 -8.85 9.16
N HIS A 91 -9.96 -9.78 9.92
CA HIS A 91 -10.70 -10.71 10.78
C HIS A 91 -10.91 -10.19 12.20
N THR A 92 -10.17 -9.16 12.60
CA THR A 92 -10.25 -8.58 13.93
C THR A 92 -11.21 -7.41 13.94
N PHE A 93 -12.44 -7.66 14.38
CA PHE A 93 -13.32 -6.60 14.85
C PHE A 93 -12.82 -6.11 16.21
N VAL A 94 -12.08 -4.99 16.23
CA VAL A 94 -11.75 -4.31 17.48
C VAL A 94 -13.00 -3.53 17.90
N PHE A 95 -13.83 -4.14 18.73
CA PHE A 95 -14.93 -3.46 19.39
C PHE A 95 -14.39 -2.55 20.48
N ASP A 96 -14.22 -1.27 20.16
CA ASP A 96 -13.87 -0.26 21.15
C ASP A 96 -15.16 0.33 21.76
N LYS A 97 -15.35 0.07 23.06
CA LYS A 97 -16.51 0.52 23.85
C LYS A 97 -16.52 2.03 24.11
N SER A 98 -15.40 2.72 23.86
CA SER A 98 -15.30 4.18 23.99
C SER A 98 -15.78 4.91 22.73
N THR A 99 -16.01 4.20 21.63
CA THR A 99 -16.43 4.82 20.37
C THR A 99 -17.91 5.23 20.43
N SER A 100 -18.20 6.44 19.99
CA SER A 100 -19.56 6.97 19.80
C SER A 100 -20.17 6.54 18.46
N PHE A 101 -19.55 5.58 17.76
CA PHE A 101 -20.03 5.10 16.46
C PHE A 101 -21.43 4.48 16.62
N CYS A 102 -22.40 4.97 15.84
CA CYS A 102 -23.84 4.64 15.97
C CYS A 102 -24.49 5.02 17.32
N ARG A 103 -23.87 5.88 18.12
CA ARG A 103 -24.47 6.42 19.35
C ARG A 103 -24.93 7.85 19.11
N GLU A 104 -26.16 8.16 19.50
CA GLU A 104 -26.65 9.54 19.52
C GLU A 104 -25.93 10.31 20.62
N VAL A 105 -24.98 11.17 20.24
CA VAL A 105 -24.28 12.06 21.17
C VAL A 105 -25.17 13.27 21.41
N TYR A 106 -25.91 13.25 22.51
CA TYR A 106 -26.65 14.41 22.99
C TYR A 106 -25.66 15.42 23.56
N VAL A 107 -25.35 16.47 22.80
CA VAL A 107 -24.58 17.61 23.31
C VAL A 107 -25.55 18.45 24.15
N PRO A 108 -25.37 18.55 25.48
CA PRO A 108 -26.20 19.45 26.27
C PRO A 108 -25.96 20.88 25.79
N VAL A 109 -27.03 21.59 25.45
CA VAL A 109 -26.97 23.02 25.12
C VAL A 109 -26.36 23.72 26.35
N ALA A 110 -25.17 24.28 26.16
CA ALA A 110 -24.45 24.96 27.23
C ALA A 110 -25.23 26.21 27.65
N ASP A 111 -25.92 26.13 28.78
CA ASP A 111 -26.36 27.31 29.49
C ASP A 111 -25.14 28.13 29.87
N LYS A 112 -25.06 29.33 29.29
CA LYS A 112 -24.02 30.32 29.56
C LYS A 112 -24.12 30.79 31.00
N ILE A 113 -23.56 30.04 31.94
CA ILE A 113 -23.34 30.52 33.30
C ILE A 113 -21.91 31.07 33.35
N SER A 114 -21.83 32.37 33.14
CA SER A 114 -20.72 33.21 33.56
C SER A 114 -20.45 32.95 35.03
N THR A 115 -19.29 32.37 35.36
CA THR A 115 -18.77 32.47 36.72
C THR A 115 -17.25 32.62 36.68
N LYS A 116 -16.84 33.80 37.14
CA LYS A 116 -15.47 34.28 37.28
C LYS A 116 -14.58 33.23 37.93
N THR A 117 -13.60 32.72 37.20
CA THR A 117 -12.50 31.96 37.79
C THR A 117 -11.39 32.92 38.19
N LYS A 118 -11.24 33.10 39.50
CA LYS A 118 -10.11 33.77 40.14
C LYS A 118 -8.81 33.13 39.66
N ALA A 119 -7.85 33.98 39.30
CA ALA A 119 -6.48 33.58 38.97
C ALA A 119 -5.90 32.69 40.07
N ILE A 120 -5.60 31.44 39.73
CA ILE A 120 -4.71 30.58 40.48
C ILE A 120 -3.34 30.70 39.81
N GLN A 121 -2.53 31.64 40.30
CA GLN A 121 -1.09 31.54 40.15
C GLN A 121 -0.61 30.38 41.02
N LYS A 122 -0.02 29.35 40.40
CA LYS A 122 0.88 28.41 41.09
C LYS A 122 1.92 27.89 40.10
N THR A 123 3.09 28.52 40.20
CA THR A 123 4.41 27.90 40.20
C THR A 123 4.77 27.02 39.01
N VAL A 124 5.46 27.64 38.05
CA VAL A 124 6.38 26.98 37.12
C VAL A 124 7.42 26.22 37.94
N SER A 125 7.25 24.91 38.08
CA SER A 125 8.34 24.02 38.50
C SER A 125 9.07 23.56 37.24
N LYS A 126 10.19 24.24 36.98
CA LYS A 126 11.15 23.92 35.94
C LYS A 126 11.88 22.65 36.36
N ASN A 127 11.38 21.48 35.96
CA ASN A 127 12.17 20.25 35.99
C ASN A 127 12.58 19.91 34.57
N ILE A 128 13.73 20.46 34.17
CA ILE A 128 14.46 20.04 32.98
C ILE A 128 15.01 18.65 33.31
N LEU A 129 14.27 17.60 32.98
CA LEU A 129 14.88 16.30 32.79
C LEU A 129 15.55 16.32 31.41
N ALA A 130 16.87 16.27 31.43
CA ALA A 130 17.71 16.06 30.26
C ALA A 130 17.23 14.83 29.46
N PRO A 131 17.18 14.90 28.11
CA PRO A 131 16.73 13.78 27.29
C PRO A 131 17.75 12.64 27.39
N LYS A 132 17.34 11.59 28.10
CA LYS A 132 18.00 10.28 28.09
C LYS A 132 17.87 9.71 26.66
N SER A 133 19.03 9.45 26.06
CA SER A 133 19.31 8.59 24.90
C SER A 133 18.13 8.24 23.99
N ALA A 134 18.20 8.73 22.76
CA ALA A 134 17.26 8.55 21.66
C ALA A 134 16.84 7.09 21.43
N THR A 135 15.81 6.65 22.16
CA THR A 135 14.93 5.57 21.74
C THR A 135 13.70 6.25 21.17
N ILE A 136 13.47 6.07 19.87
CA ILE A 136 12.35 6.71 19.18
C ILE A 136 11.06 6.10 19.73
N ASP A 137 10.38 6.84 20.61
CA ASP A 137 9.11 6.42 21.20
C ASP A 137 7.98 6.70 20.19
N TYR A 138 7.53 5.64 19.53
CA TYR A 138 6.51 5.69 18.48
C TYR A 138 5.14 6.12 19.03
N GLU A 139 4.89 5.89 20.32
CA GLU A 139 3.67 6.28 21.04
C GLU A 139 3.49 7.81 21.02
N THR A 140 4.60 8.55 21.19
CA THR A 140 4.58 10.01 21.25
C THR A 140 4.43 10.65 19.87
N LEU A 141 4.93 9.99 18.82
CA LEU A 141 4.78 10.40 17.42
C LEU A 141 3.34 10.27 16.94
N MET A 142 2.64 9.20 17.32
CA MET A 142 1.24 9.00 16.94
C MET A 142 0.29 9.91 17.72
N ARG A 143 0.64 10.29 18.96
CA ARG A 143 -0.24 11.08 19.84
C ARG A 143 -0.20 12.59 19.57
N ASN A 144 0.90 13.13 19.01
CA ASN A 144 1.03 14.57 18.75
C ASN A 144 0.96 14.87 17.24
N THR A 145 -0.14 15.46 16.81
CA THR A 145 -0.39 15.86 15.41
C THR A 145 0.46 17.05 14.96
N ASP A 146 1.03 17.83 15.89
CA ASP A 146 1.81 19.05 15.59
C ASP A 146 3.31 18.80 15.35
N LEU A 147 3.73 17.55 15.24
CA LEU A 147 5.14 17.18 15.03
C LEU A 147 5.50 17.25 13.54
N ASN A 148 6.54 18.04 13.21
CA ASN A 148 7.08 18.09 11.86
C ASN A 148 8.21 17.05 11.72
N ILE A 149 7.97 16.02 10.91
CA ILE A 149 8.94 14.96 10.64
C ILE A 149 9.75 15.35 9.41
N ARG A 150 11.07 15.54 9.59
CA ARG A 150 11.99 15.79 8.47
C ARG A 150 12.98 14.65 8.31
N PHE A 151 13.11 14.17 7.09
CA PHE A 151 14.10 13.16 6.70
C PHE A 151 15.35 13.88 6.17
N THR A 152 16.50 13.65 6.79
CA THR A 152 17.81 14.14 6.32
C THR A 152 18.70 12.96 5.94
N SER A 153 19.76 13.20 5.17
CA SER A 153 20.69 12.17 4.71
C SER A 153 21.39 11.41 5.85
N LYS A 154 21.32 11.92 7.07
CA LYS A 154 21.87 11.33 8.30
C LYS A 154 20.82 10.66 9.22
N GLY A 155 19.54 10.66 8.85
CA GLY A 155 18.47 10.01 9.63
C GLY A 155 17.17 10.81 9.73
N LEU A 156 16.28 10.33 10.61
CA LEU A 156 14.98 10.96 10.91
C LEU A 156 15.16 11.98 12.04
N LEU A 157 14.82 13.24 11.75
CA LEU A 157 14.79 14.32 12.75
C LEU A 157 13.34 14.67 13.06
N VAL A 158 12.97 14.56 14.33
CA VAL A 158 11.68 14.98 14.86
C VAL A 158 11.86 16.38 15.43
N ILE A 159 11.30 17.40 14.79
CA ILE A 159 11.37 18.78 15.27
C ILE A 159 10.04 19.10 15.93
N LYS A 160 10.07 19.40 17.23
CA LYS A 160 8.91 19.91 17.97
C LYS A 160 8.80 21.41 17.70
N ASN A 161 7.73 21.84 17.04
CA ASN A 161 7.43 23.27 16.93
C ASN A 161 7.06 23.78 18.33
N TYR A 162 7.83 24.74 18.85
CA TYR A 162 7.35 25.61 19.89
C TYR A 162 6.63 26.75 19.19
N ASP A 163 5.33 26.89 19.46
CA ASP A 163 4.56 28.05 19.02
C ASP A 163 5.09 29.27 19.81
N GLU A 164 5.90 30.09 19.15
CA GLU A 164 6.30 31.41 19.65
C GLU A 164 5.11 32.36 19.44
N SER A 165 4.16 32.32 20.37
CA SER A 165 3.11 33.33 20.49
C SER A 165 3.42 34.21 21.71
N TYR A 166 3.98 35.40 21.44
CA TYR A 166 4.10 36.52 22.37
C TYR A 166 2.81 37.35 22.42
#